data_AF-A0A2I9DVI7-F1
#
_entry.id   AF-A0A2I9DVI7-F1
#
_cell.length_a   1.000
_cell.length_b   1.000
_cell.length_c   1.000
_cell.angle_alpha   90.00
_cell.angle_beta   90.00
_cell.angle_gamma   90.00
#
_symmetry.space_group_name_H-M   'P 1'
#
loop_
_entity.id
_entity.type
_entity.pdbx_description
1 polymer ?
#
loop_
_entity_poly.entity_id
_entity_poly.type
_entity_poly.pdbx_seq_one_letter_code
_entity_poly.pdbx_strand_id
1 'polypeptide(L)'
;MTGIKTVTSFKILALIFTNFCVGNAIGQSLTNTKINGYRGIWFQLNQKYEYGDKYSGALGTYTAKHVPLAIYAPEVDKTFFVYGGTPSEDQRYLLCMIGEFDHKTEMVSKPTVVYDKNGVDDPHDNPSILIDNAGYIWVFISGRGTTRPGYKYKSKMPYSIKEFVQITEEEMTYPQPRYTDFGFFHFFTKYTGVRQLYFETSKDGITWTDDKLLAAIPEKEGEKSGHYQVSDIYNGKLLGTFINRHPNGNVDKRTDLYYMQSMDFGSSWTTVNSIETPLPLIDLDSPAKAVDYASLEKNVYLKDMGYDANGNPACLYIRSNGHEPGPKSAPYEWCITKWNGEQWQTAVVTTSDHNYDMGSLFIGEDDWKIVGPTEKGTQDWGVGGELALWQSQDQGETWKKIKILTEHSALSHSYVRRPVNYKAPFSFFWADGHSHQPSKSQLYFGNFDGDIWKMPYNMTEEYEMPIKVK
;
A
#
# COMPACT_ATOMS: atom_id res chain seq x y z
N MET A 1 18.09 96.76 9.34
CA MET A 1 19.51 96.34 9.29
C MET A 1 19.59 94.99 10.01
N THR A 2 19.44 93.88 9.29
CA THR A 2 20.49 93.07 8.62
C THR A 2 21.19 92.11 9.59
N GLY A 3 21.12 90.80 9.27
CA GLY A 3 21.91 89.71 9.87
C GLY A 3 21.08 88.45 10.19
N ILE A 4 20.63 87.65 9.21
CA ILE A 4 21.31 86.43 8.66
C ILE A 4 21.44 85.32 9.74
N LYS A 5 20.47 84.41 9.81
CA LYS A 5 20.43 83.04 9.20
C LYS A 5 21.50 82.06 9.73
N THR A 6 21.04 81.06 10.47
CA THR A 6 21.67 79.74 10.55
C THR A 6 20.62 78.70 10.17
N VAL A 7 20.89 77.94 9.12
CA VAL A 7 20.01 76.90 8.57
C VAL A 7 20.53 75.56 9.06
N THR A 8 19.70 74.81 9.78
CA THR A 8 19.91 73.38 10.05
C THR A 8 18.83 72.62 9.29
N SER A 9 19.25 71.87 8.27
CA SER A 9 18.38 71.10 7.39
C SER A 9 18.22 69.69 7.97
N PHE A 10 17.03 69.34 8.46
CA PHE A 10 16.65 67.96 8.74
C PHE A 10 15.82 67.43 7.57
N LYS A 11 16.40 66.52 6.78
CA LYS A 11 15.67 65.71 5.80
C LYS A 11 15.04 64.53 6.54
N ILE A 12 13.72 64.53 6.67
CA ILE A 12 12.96 63.32 7.03
C ILE A 12 12.65 62.59 5.72
N LEU A 13 13.35 61.47 5.51
CA LEU A 13 13.09 60.53 4.41
C LEU A 13 11.94 59.62 4.86
N ALA A 14 10.74 59.82 4.32
CA ALA A 14 9.61 58.93 4.54
C ALA A 14 9.81 57.66 3.70
N LEU A 15 10.28 56.58 4.34
CA LEU A 15 10.36 55.26 3.74
C LEU A 15 8.97 54.62 3.79
N ILE A 16 8.28 54.55 2.65
CA ILE A 16 7.04 53.78 2.51
C ILE A 16 7.44 52.30 2.39
N PHE A 17 7.39 51.57 3.51
CA PHE A 17 7.43 50.11 3.49
C PHE A 17 6.09 49.59 2.96
N THR A 18 6.05 49.23 1.68
CA THR A 18 4.97 48.39 1.14
C THR A 18 5.22 46.97 1.65
N ASN A 19 4.53 46.60 2.73
CA ASN A 19 4.44 45.21 3.15
C ASN A 19 3.72 44.42 2.05
N PHE A 20 4.48 43.74 1.19
CA PHE A 20 3.96 42.61 0.44
C PHE A 20 3.70 41.50 1.45
N CYS A 21 2.48 41.45 1.98
CA CYS A 21 1.96 40.22 2.56
C CYS A 21 1.84 39.21 1.41
N VAL A 22 2.87 38.39 1.23
CA VAL A 22 2.71 37.10 0.55
C VAL A 22 1.87 36.27 1.51
N GLY A 23 0.54 36.44 1.42
CA GLY A 23 -0.38 35.50 2.02
C GLY A 23 -0.16 34.18 1.31
N ASN A 24 0.48 33.22 1.98
CA ASN A 24 0.25 31.83 1.67
C ASN A 24 -1.27 31.65 1.81
N ALA A 25 -1.97 31.55 0.68
CA ALA A 25 -3.32 31.05 0.65
C ALA A 25 -3.23 29.59 1.11
N ILE A 26 -3.26 29.36 2.42
CA ILE A 26 -3.51 28.05 2.99
C ILE A 26 -4.95 27.74 2.55
N GLY A 27 -5.08 26.97 1.48
CA GLY A 27 -6.37 26.45 1.06
C GLY A 27 -7.04 25.75 2.23
N GLN A 28 -8.36 25.86 2.32
CA GLN A 28 -9.13 25.12 3.31
C GLN A 28 -8.86 23.62 3.13
N SER A 29 -8.49 22.94 4.23
CA SER A 29 -8.27 21.48 4.21
C SER A 29 -9.49 20.77 3.61
N LEU A 30 -9.24 19.79 2.76
CA LEU A 30 -10.29 18.96 2.15
C LEU A 30 -10.75 17.81 3.06
N THR A 31 -10.19 17.66 4.26
CA THR A 31 -10.59 16.62 5.22
C THR A 31 -12.11 16.63 5.48
N ASN A 32 -12.74 15.45 5.46
CA ASN A 32 -14.18 15.23 5.56
C ASN A 32 -15.04 15.92 4.48
N THR A 33 -14.46 16.22 3.31
CA THR A 33 -15.22 16.73 2.16
C THR A 33 -15.42 15.64 1.10
N LYS A 34 -16.48 15.79 0.30
CA LYS A 34 -16.71 15.00 -0.90
C LYS A 34 -15.95 15.61 -2.08
N ILE A 35 -15.42 14.76 -2.95
CA ILE A 35 -14.77 15.19 -4.20
C ILE A 35 -15.52 14.67 -5.42
N ASN A 36 -15.44 15.41 -6.53
CA ASN A 36 -16.20 15.14 -7.74
C ASN A 36 -15.50 14.10 -8.64
N GLY A 37 -15.20 12.91 -8.12
CA GLY A 37 -14.73 11.76 -8.91
C GLY A 37 -13.44 11.10 -8.44
N TYR A 38 -13.12 9.98 -9.08
CA TYR A 38 -12.06 9.04 -8.72
C TYR A 38 -10.76 9.34 -9.50
N ARG A 39 -9.87 10.12 -8.88
CA ARG A 39 -8.57 10.51 -9.45
C ARG A 39 -7.43 9.92 -8.61
N GLY A 40 -6.67 9.00 -9.16
CA GLY A 40 -5.48 8.46 -8.51
C GLY A 40 -4.34 9.48 -8.49
N ILE A 41 -3.43 9.36 -7.52
CA ILE A 41 -2.20 10.15 -7.50
C ILE A 41 -1.17 9.55 -8.46
N TRP A 42 -0.54 10.41 -9.26
CA TRP A 42 0.66 10.06 -10.02
C TRP A 42 1.88 10.60 -9.27
N PHE A 43 2.93 9.78 -9.16
CA PHE A 43 4.13 10.12 -8.39
C PHE A 43 5.40 9.65 -9.09
N GLN A 44 6.51 10.32 -8.78
CA GLN A 44 7.84 9.93 -9.17
C GLN A 44 8.82 10.08 -8.02
N LEU A 45 9.59 9.03 -7.75
CA LEU A 45 10.53 8.99 -6.64
C LEU A 45 11.76 9.89 -6.85
N ASN A 46 12.14 10.11 -8.12
CA ASN A 46 13.34 10.87 -8.52
C ASN A 46 14.67 10.18 -8.15
N GLN A 47 14.72 8.86 -8.27
CA GLN A 47 15.94 8.05 -8.26
C GLN A 47 16.13 7.43 -9.65
N LYS A 48 16.80 8.17 -10.54
CA LYS A 48 16.87 7.89 -11.98
C LYS A 48 18.03 6.97 -12.37
N TYR A 49 17.75 6.06 -13.29
CA TYR A 49 18.67 5.12 -13.94
C TYR A 49 18.49 5.18 -15.46
N GLU A 50 19.25 4.39 -16.21
CA GLU A 50 19.22 4.34 -17.68
C GLU A 50 17.82 4.07 -18.26
N TYR A 51 17.06 3.17 -17.63
CA TYR A 51 15.75 2.72 -18.12
C TYR A 51 14.55 3.37 -17.42
N GLY A 52 14.78 4.42 -16.63
CA GLY A 52 13.71 5.17 -15.96
C GLY A 52 13.98 5.44 -14.49
N ASP A 53 12.92 5.88 -13.80
CA ASP A 53 12.97 6.04 -12.35
C ASP A 53 12.89 4.68 -11.66
N LYS A 54 13.50 4.55 -10.47
CA LYS A 54 13.38 3.34 -9.65
C LYS A 54 11.93 2.88 -9.48
N TYR A 55 11.02 3.85 -9.36
CA TYR A 55 9.60 3.66 -9.63
C TYR A 55 8.92 5.01 -9.79
N SER A 56 8.05 5.10 -10.79
CA SER A 56 7.09 6.17 -10.95
C SER A 56 5.84 5.64 -11.63
N GLY A 57 4.77 6.43 -11.65
CA GLY A 57 3.52 6.05 -12.28
C GLY A 57 2.31 6.34 -11.40
N ALA A 58 1.26 5.60 -11.65
CA ALA A 58 0.01 5.68 -10.91
C ALA A 58 0.07 4.93 -9.59
N LEU A 59 0.24 5.68 -8.52
CA LEU A 59 0.46 5.14 -7.19
C LEU A 59 -0.76 5.35 -6.29
N GLY A 60 -1.96 5.35 -6.86
CA GLY A 60 -3.21 5.49 -6.10
C GLY A 60 -3.49 4.31 -5.16
N THR A 61 -3.16 3.08 -5.58
CA THR A 61 -3.28 1.87 -4.76
C THR A 61 -1.95 1.40 -4.18
N TYR A 62 -0.94 2.27 -4.22
CA TYR A 62 0.38 2.05 -3.64
C TYR A 62 0.29 2.05 -2.10
N THR A 63 1.09 1.28 -1.36
CA THR A 63 2.09 0.29 -1.80
C THR A 63 1.63 -1.12 -1.42
N ALA A 64 2.40 -2.14 -1.82
CA ALA A 64 2.27 -3.53 -1.38
C ALA A 64 2.32 -3.73 0.16
N LYS A 65 2.57 -2.68 0.93
CA LYS A 65 2.75 -2.67 2.39
C LYS A 65 1.64 -1.96 3.15
N HIS A 66 0.64 -1.42 2.44
CA HIS A 66 -0.63 -0.98 3.00
C HIS A 66 -1.61 -2.12 2.77
N VAL A 67 -2.18 -2.75 3.79
CA VAL A 67 -3.15 -3.85 3.55
C VAL A 67 -4.12 -4.02 4.73
N PRO A 68 -5.43 -4.15 4.51
CA PRO A 68 -6.11 -4.17 3.21
C PRO A 68 -6.40 -2.78 2.67
N LEU A 69 -6.76 -2.72 1.39
CA LEU A 69 -7.19 -1.49 0.70
C LEU A 69 -8.67 -1.50 0.32
N ALA A 70 -9.32 -2.66 0.35
CA ALA A 70 -10.74 -2.79 0.12
C ALA A 70 -11.33 -3.93 0.96
N ILE A 71 -12.59 -3.79 1.35
CA ILE A 71 -13.36 -4.77 2.13
C ILE A 71 -14.78 -4.80 1.58
N TYR A 72 -15.25 -5.98 1.20
CA TYR A 72 -16.66 -6.21 0.95
C TYR A 72 -17.39 -6.50 2.28
N ALA A 73 -18.47 -5.76 2.51
CA ALA A 73 -19.33 -5.87 3.68
C ALA A 73 -20.70 -6.49 3.27
N PRO A 74 -20.93 -7.78 3.54
CA PRO A 74 -22.18 -8.44 3.17
C PRO A 74 -23.42 -7.85 3.84
N GLU A 75 -23.28 -7.23 5.02
CA GLU A 75 -24.37 -6.64 5.80
C GLU A 75 -25.10 -5.53 5.06
N VAL A 76 -24.36 -4.78 4.24
CA VAL A 76 -24.90 -3.68 3.42
C VAL A 76 -24.85 -3.97 1.92
N ASP A 77 -24.18 -5.05 1.52
CA ASP A 77 -23.91 -5.43 0.13
C ASP A 77 -23.11 -4.37 -0.62
N LYS A 78 -22.03 -3.89 0.02
CA LYS A 78 -21.16 -2.84 -0.51
C LYS A 78 -19.69 -3.24 -0.38
N THR A 79 -18.88 -2.80 -1.33
CA THR A 79 -17.42 -2.82 -1.19
C THR A 79 -16.93 -1.42 -0.84
N PHE A 80 -16.23 -1.28 0.28
CA PHE A 80 -15.55 -0.05 0.69
C PHE A 80 -14.07 -0.15 0.32
N PHE A 81 -13.49 0.93 -0.19
CA PHE A 81 -12.10 0.91 -0.64
C PHE A 81 -11.42 2.26 -0.45
N VAL A 82 -10.12 2.23 -0.14
CA VAL A 82 -9.30 3.42 0.04
C VAL A 82 -8.21 3.53 -1.01
N TYR A 83 -7.81 4.76 -1.30
CA TYR A 83 -6.76 5.05 -2.27
C TYR A 83 -6.13 6.42 -1.99
N GLY A 84 -4.91 6.61 -2.49
CA GLY A 84 -4.29 7.91 -2.63
C GLY A 84 -4.75 8.60 -3.91
N GLY A 85 -5.23 9.83 -3.79
CA GLY A 85 -5.59 10.60 -4.97
C GLY A 85 -5.22 12.06 -4.88
N THR A 86 -5.78 12.85 -5.78
CA THR A 86 -5.43 14.26 -5.98
C THR A 86 -6.68 15.14 -6.06
N PRO A 87 -6.64 16.42 -5.64
CA PRO A 87 -7.81 17.30 -5.67
C PRO A 87 -8.32 17.57 -7.09
N SER A 88 -7.43 17.58 -8.07
CA SER A 88 -7.74 17.90 -9.45
C SER A 88 -6.74 17.29 -10.43
N GLU A 89 -7.07 17.33 -11.71
CA GLU A 89 -6.26 16.76 -12.79
C GLU A 89 -4.85 17.37 -12.91
N ASP A 90 -4.69 18.63 -12.50
CA ASP A 90 -3.48 19.44 -12.58
C ASP A 90 -2.72 19.54 -11.26
N GLN A 91 -3.28 19.02 -10.15
CA GLN A 91 -2.62 18.99 -8.84
C GLN A 91 -2.03 17.61 -8.55
N ARG A 92 -1.01 17.57 -7.68
CA ARG A 92 -0.28 16.32 -7.38
C ARG A 92 -0.05 16.06 -5.90
N TYR A 93 -0.61 16.85 -5.00
CA TYR A 93 -0.55 16.50 -3.58
C TYR A 93 -1.61 15.47 -3.20
N LEU A 94 -1.30 14.68 -2.18
CA LEU A 94 -2.00 13.49 -1.76
C LEU A 94 -3.22 13.81 -0.90
N LEU A 95 -4.35 13.26 -1.33
CA LEU A 95 -5.54 13.07 -0.53
C LEU A 95 -5.70 11.59 -0.20
N CYS A 96 -5.88 11.28 1.08
CA CYS A 96 -6.25 9.93 1.52
C CYS A 96 -7.76 9.80 1.43
N MET A 97 -8.24 9.05 0.45
CA MET A 97 -9.66 8.99 0.08
C MET A 97 -10.27 7.62 0.31
N ILE A 98 -11.59 7.61 0.50
CA ILE A 98 -12.41 6.42 0.58
C ILE A 98 -13.59 6.51 -0.39
N GLY A 99 -13.89 5.41 -1.07
CA GLY A 99 -15.05 5.22 -1.92
C GLY A 99 -15.88 4.02 -1.48
N GLU A 100 -17.07 3.89 -2.05
CA GLU A 100 -17.92 2.71 -1.92
C GLU A 100 -18.53 2.34 -3.27
N PHE A 101 -18.61 1.03 -3.54
CA PHE A 101 -19.36 0.44 -4.63
C PHE A 101 -20.55 -0.33 -4.05
N ASP A 102 -21.75 0.01 -4.49
CA ASP A 102 -22.98 -0.65 -4.07
C ASP A 102 -23.34 -1.77 -5.06
N HIS A 103 -23.31 -3.02 -4.61
CA HIS A 103 -23.55 -4.18 -5.48
C HIS A 103 -25.02 -4.34 -5.90
N LYS A 104 -25.96 -3.64 -5.25
CA LYS A 104 -27.39 -3.68 -5.61
C LYS A 104 -27.70 -2.71 -6.74
N THR A 105 -27.08 -1.54 -6.71
CA THR A 105 -27.30 -0.49 -7.73
C THR A 105 -26.23 -0.48 -8.82
N GLU A 106 -25.12 -1.18 -8.59
CA GLU A 106 -23.92 -1.19 -9.43
C GLU A 106 -23.31 0.22 -9.62
N MET A 107 -23.51 1.10 -8.64
CA MET A 107 -23.00 2.48 -8.66
C MET A 107 -21.87 2.67 -7.66
N VAL A 108 -21.02 3.65 -7.95
CA VAL A 108 -20.11 4.25 -6.97
C VAL A 108 -20.65 5.58 -6.49
N SER A 109 -20.43 5.92 -5.21
CA SER A 109 -20.72 7.26 -4.70
C SER A 109 -19.55 8.23 -4.91
N LYS A 110 -19.75 9.55 -4.74
CA LYS A 110 -18.62 10.49 -4.67
C LYS A 110 -17.67 10.09 -3.54
N PRO A 111 -16.35 10.01 -3.77
CA PRO A 111 -15.42 9.65 -2.71
C PRO A 111 -15.33 10.76 -1.65
N THR A 112 -15.03 10.34 -0.42
CA THR A 112 -14.78 11.25 0.71
C THR A 112 -13.29 11.33 0.95
N VAL A 113 -12.78 12.54 1.16
CA VAL A 113 -11.42 12.77 1.65
C VAL A 113 -11.40 12.51 3.15
N VAL A 114 -10.78 11.43 3.57
CA VAL A 114 -10.61 11.10 4.99
C VAL A 114 -9.55 12.02 5.61
N TYR A 115 -8.50 12.32 4.85
CA TYR A 115 -7.45 13.23 5.28
C TYR A 115 -6.74 13.90 4.11
N ASP A 116 -6.55 15.21 4.23
CA ASP A 116 -5.73 16.01 3.34
C ASP A 116 -4.29 16.06 3.86
N LYS A 117 -3.31 15.59 3.07
CA LYS A 117 -1.89 15.59 3.48
C LYS A 117 -1.22 16.98 3.34
N ASN A 118 -1.99 18.05 3.16
CA ASN A 118 -1.57 19.45 3.23
C ASN A 118 -0.36 19.77 2.32
N GLY A 119 -0.45 19.35 1.05
CA GLY A 119 0.58 19.63 0.04
C GLY A 119 1.66 18.56 -0.12
N VAL A 120 1.71 17.53 0.73
CA VAL A 120 2.59 16.35 0.51
C VAL A 120 2.07 15.52 -0.65
N ASP A 121 2.94 15.12 -1.59
CA ASP A 121 2.61 14.31 -2.78
C ASP A 121 3.07 12.85 -2.68
N ASP A 122 3.62 12.45 -1.54
CA ASP A 122 4.27 11.16 -1.34
C ASP A 122 3.26 10.03 -1.06
N PRO A 123 3.04 9.06 -1.98
CA PRO A 123 2.06 7.99 -1.81
C PRO A 123 2.48 6.94 -0.78
N HIS A 124 3.69 7.00 -0.21
CA HIS A 124 3.99 6.21 0.99
C HIS A 124 3.09 6.57 2.17
N ASP A 125 2.45 7.74 2.13
CA ASP A 125 1.49 8.21 3.11
C ASP A 125 0.04 7.75 2.75
N ASN A 126 -0.14 6.88 1.74
CA ASN A 126 -1.45 6.33 1.38
C ASN A 126 -2.13 5.56 2.53
N PRO A 127 -3.48 5.45 2.49
CA PRO A 127 -4.25 4.77 3.54
C PRO A 127 -4.36 3.25 3.37
N SER A 128 -4.70 2.57 4.47
CA SER A 128 -5.31 1.24 4.53
C SER A 128 -6.65 1.28 5.29
N ILE A 129 -7.52 0.29 5.11
CA ILE A 129 -8.88 0.26 5.67
C ILE A 129 -9.08 -0.94 6.61
N LEU A 130 -9.99 -0.80 7.57
CA LEU A 130 -10.53 -1.90 8.37
C LEU A 130 -12.02 -1.68 8.63
N ILE A 131 -12.79 -2.75 8.82
CA ILE A 131 -14.17 -2.67 9.35
C ILE A 131 -14.21 -3.48 10.64
N ASP A 132 -14.70 -2.89 11.72
CA ASP A 132 -14.88 -3.59 12.99
C ASP A 132 -16.19 -4.37 13.06
N ASN A 133 -16.38 -5.18 14.10
CA ASN A 133 -17.58 -6.01 14.28
C ASN A 133 -18.89 -5.22 14.44
N ALA A 134 -18.81 -3.93 14.78
CA ALA A 134 -19.96 -3.03 14.87
C ALA A 134 -20.23 -2.32 13.54
N GLY A 135 -19.46 -2.61 12.50
CA GLY A 135 -19.57 -2.06 11.16
C GLY A 135 -18.94 -0.69 10.99
N TYR A 136 -18.23 -0.16 11.99
CA TYR A 136 -17.53 1.11 11.80
C TYR A 136 -16.32 0.92 10.89
N ILE A 137 -16.15 1.88 9.98
CA ILE A 137 -15.03 1.89 9.05
C ILE A 137 -13.88 2.64 9.71
N TRP A 138 -12.72 2.02 9.72
CA TRP A 138 -11.48 2.61 10.18
C TRP A 138 -10.53 2.82 9.01
N VAL A 139 -9.84 3.95 9.01
CA VAL A 139 -8.87 4.30 7.97
C VAL A 139 -7.56 4.67 8.65
N PHE A 140 -6.50 3.94 8.31
CA PHE A 140 -5.16 4.11 8.84
C PHE A 140 -4.34 4.80 7.76
N ILE A 141 -3.98 6.06 8.00
CA ILE A 141 -3.19 6.87 7.08
C ILE A 141 -1.73 6.72 7.47
N SER A 142 -0.92 6.28 6.51
CA SER A 142 0.50 6.10 6.71
C SER A 142 1.19 7.46 6.91
N GLY A 143 2.16 7.47 7.83
CA GLY A 143 3.14 8.55 7.98
C GLY A 143 4.38 8.31 7.12
N ARG A 144 5.45 9.03 7.45
CA ARG A 144 6.77 8.85 6.85
C ARG A 144 7.87 9.32 7.78
N GLY A 145 8.81 8.41 8.05
CA GLY A 145 9.93 8.74 8.92
C GLY A 145 9.42 9.08 10.32
N THR A 146 10.19 9.91 11.02
CA THR A 146 9.82 10.46 12.33
C THR A 146 9.23 11.86 12.23
N THR A 147 9.15 12.43 11.03
CA THR A 147 8.75 13.84 10.81
C THR A 147 7.33 14.00 10.29
N ARG A 148 6.80 12.99 9.57
CA ARG A 148 5.39 12.96 9.17
C ARG A 148 4.68 11.84 9.94
N PRO A 149 3.77 12.16 10.87
CA PRO A 149 3.03 11.15 11.59
C PRO A 149 2.00 10.47 10.68
N GLY A 150 1.57 9.29 11.10
CA GLY A 150 0.37 8.62 10.61
C GLY A 150 -0.83 8.94 11.49
N TYR A 151 -2.02 8.56 11.02
CA TYR A 151 -3.29 8.87 11.68
C TYR A 151 -4.27 7.70 11.61
N LYS A 152 -5.01 7.43 12.69
CA LYS A 152 -6.16 6.51 12.67
C LYS A 152 -7.45 7.32 12.69
N TYR A 153 -8.34 7.04 11.75
CA TYR A 153 -9.67 7.66 11.66
C TYR A 153 -10.76 6.60 11.80
N LYS A 154 -11.88 6.98 12.41
CA LYS A 154 -13.08 6.14 12.56
C LYS A 154 -14.29 6.84 11.95
N SER A 155 -15.12 6.13 11.19
CA SER A 155 -16.37 6.67 10.69
C SER A 155 -17.31 7.05 11.85
N LYS A 156 -18.13 8.09 11.66
CA LYS A 156 -19.13 8.47 12.68
C LYS A 156 -20.31 7.50 12.77
N MET A 157 -20.56 6.74 11.70
CA MET A 157 -21.64 5.77 11.61
C MET A 157 -21.12 4.47 11.01
N PRO A 158 -21.69 3.30 11.38
CA PRO A 158 -21.41 2.05 10.72
C PRO A 158 -21.68 2.11 9.21
N TYR A 159 -20.82 1.47 8.42
CA TYR A 159 -20.94 1.31 6.96
C TYR A 159 -21.18 2.63 6.21
N SER A 160 -20.58 3.72 6.69
CA SER A 160 -20.74 5.05 6.13
C SER A 160 -19.39 5.71 5.90
N ILE A 161 -19.18 6.16 4.66
CA ILE A 161 -17.98 6.91 4.28
C ILE A 161 -18.16 8.43 4.44
N LYS A 162 -19.27 8.90 5.01
CA LYS A 162 -19.64 10.33 4.97
C LYS A 162 -18.70 11.22 5.78
N GLU A 163 -18.34 10.79 6.98
CA GLU A 163 -17.57 11.61 7.91
C GLU A 163 -16.79 10.72 8.88
N PHE A 164 -15.57 11.14 9.18
CA PHE A 164 -14.61 10.46 10.03
C PHE A 164 -14.11 11.36 11.15
N VAL A 165 -13.78 10.74 12.29
CA VAL A 165 -13.17 11.39 13.45
C VAL A 165 -11.76 10.83 13.63
N GLN A 166 -10.79 11.71 13.81
CA GLN A 166 -9.42 11.32 14.14
C GLN A 166 -9.39 10.74 15.56
N ILE A 167 -8.75 9.58 15.71
CA ILE A 167 -8.59 8.88 16.98
C ILE A 167 -7.16 9.03 17.49
N THR A 168 -6.17 8.84 16.62
CA THR A 168 -4.75 8.96 16.97
C THR A 168 -3.97 9.76 15.92
N GLU A 169 -2.83 10.27 16.37
CA GLU A 169 -1.72 10.78 15.56
C GLU A 169 -0.43 10.22 16.16
N GLU A 170 0.34 9.47 15.37
CA GLU A 170 1.46 8.66 15.89
C GLU A 170 2.51 8.34 14.83
N GLU A 171 3.69 7.86 15.25
CA GLU A 171 4.68 7.32 14.30
C GLU A 171 4.26 5.92 13.83
N MET A 172 3.59 5.86 12.68
CA MET A 172 3.31 4.61 11.98
C MET A 172 3.46 4.79 10.46
N THR A 173 4.20 3.88 9.83
CA THR A 173 4.31 3.80 8.36
C THR A 173 3.94 2.40 7.89
N TYR A 174 3.37 2.29 6.70
CA TYR A 174 2.95 1.02 6.12
C TYR A 174 1.92 0.25 6.96
N PRO A 175 0.78 0.87 7.32
CA PRO A 175 -0.22 0.26 8.19
C PRO A 175 -0.81 -1.01 7.58
N GLN A 176 -0.90 -2.06 8.40
CA GLN A 176 -1.56 -3.32 8.06
C GLN A 176 -2.51 -3.75 9.18
N PRO A 177 -3.69 -3.09 9.28
CA PRO A 177 -4.66 -3.38 10.33
C PRO A 177 -5.44 -4.67 10.06
N ARG A 178 -5.75 -5.41 11.13
CA ARG A 178 -6.57 -6.62 11.15
C ARG A 178 -7.56 -6.56 12.30
N TYR A 179 -8.79 -6.99 12.05
CA TYR A 179 -9.76 -7.24 13.10
C TYR A 179 -9.76 -8.74 13.37
N THR A 180 -9.48 -9.10 14.62
CA THR A 180 -9.35 -10.46 15.10
C THR A 180 -10.50 -10.77 16.07
N ASP A 181 -10.66 -12.03 16.44
CA ASP A 181 -11.56 -12.45 17.53
C ASP A 181 -11.23 -11.76 18.87
N PHE A 182 -10.03 -11.23 18.99
CA PHE A 182 -9.53 -10.55 20.17
C PHE A 182 -9.64 -9.02 20.08
N GLY A 183 -9.96 -8.43 18.92
CA GLY A 183 -9.98 -6.99 18.69
C GLY A 183 -9.03 -6.54 17.57
N PHE A 184 -8.61 -5.28 17.63
CA PHE A 184 -7.75 -4.65 16.65
C PHE A 184 -6.30 -5.08 16.83
N PHE A 185 -5.71 -5.58 15.75
CA PHE A 185 -4.28 -5.83 15.65
C PHE A 185 -3.72 -4.95 14.53
N HIS A 186 -2.61 -4.26 14.78
CA HIS A 186 -2.04 -3.34 13.80
C HIS A 186 -0.54 -3.57 13.65
N PHE A 187 -0.15 -4.03 12.46
CA PHE A 187 1.25 -4.13 12.03
C PHE A 187 1.68 -2.86 11.33
N PHE A 188 2.89 -2.37 11.60
CA PHE A 188 3.43 -1.18 10.97
C PHE A 188 4.96 -1.12 11.06
N THR A 189 5.55 -0.08 10.49
CA THR A 189 6.99 0.19 10.47
C THR A 189 7.29 1.49 11.20
N LYS A 190 8.36 1.49 11.99
CA LYS A 190 9.01 2.71 12.51
C LYS A 190 10.40 2.87 11.93
N TYR A 191 10.90 4.10 11.92
CA TYR A 191 12.23 4.42 11.39
C TYR A 191 13.33 4.35 12.47
N THR A 192 13.15 3.45 13.44
CA THR A 192 14.20 3.02 14.37
C THR A 192 15.21 2.14 13.63
N GLY A 193 16.51 2.42 13.79
CA GLY A 193 17.55 1.89 12.91
C GLY A 193 17.46 2.51 11.51
N VAL A 194 16.75 1.84 10.58
CA VAL A 194 16.32 2.41 9.30
C VAL A 194 14.83 2.17 9.05
N ARG A 195 14.36 0.91 9.11
CA ARG A 195 12.95 0.51 8.94
C ARG A 195 12.68 -0.78 9.72
N GLN A 196 12.35 -0.67 10.99
CA GLN A 196 12.07 -1.83 11.84
C GLN A 196 10.55 -2.09 11.93
N LEU A 197 10.19 -3.34 12.16
CA LEU A 197 8.78 -3.77 12.15
C LEU A 197 8.24 -3.75 13.58
N TYR A 198 7.03 -3.23 13.73
CA TYR A 198 6.33 -3.10 14.99
C TYR A 198 4.91 -3.62 14.87
N PHE A 199 4.31 -3.87 16.03
CA PHE A 199 2.86 -4.02 16.14
C PHE A 199 2.35 -3.43 17.44
N GLU A 200 1.05 -3.18 17.44
CA GLU A 200 0.27 -2.77 18.60
C GLU A 200 -1.10 -3.45 18.54
N THR A 201 -1.83 -3.42 19.66
CA THR A 201 -3.16 -4.01 19.76
C THR A 201 -4.11 -3.08 20.48
N SER A 202 -5.40 -3.23 20.20
CA SER A 202 -6.46 -2.53 20.92
C SER A 202 -7.72 -3.39 21.02
N LYS A 203 -8.42 -3.32 22.15
CA LYS A 203 -9.71 -4.01 22.34
C LYS A 203 -10.90 -3.17 21.87
N ASP A 204 -10.76 -1.85 21.85
CA ASP A 204 -11.83 -0.88 21.61
C ASP A 204 -11.55 0.06 20.42
N GLY A 205 -10.33 0.00 19.85
CA GLY A 205 -9.84 0.87 18.79
C GLY A 205 -9.45 2.26 19.27
N ILE A 206 -9.60 2.57 20.56
CA ILE A 206 -9.34 3.88 21.17
C ILE A 206 -8.10 3.81 22.06
N THR A 207 -8.05 2.80 22.93
CA THR A 207 -6.92 2.55 23.83
C THR A 207 -6.00 1.53 23.18
N TRP A 208 -4.83 1.97 22.75
CA TRP A 208 -3.82 1.14 22.11
C TRP A 208 -2.69 0.81 23.10
N THR A 209 -2.11 -0.39 22.97
CA THR A 209 -0.92 -0.79 23.74
C THR A 209 0.31 0.00 23.31
N ASP A 210 1.35 0.02 24.15
CA ASP A 210 2.68 0.44 23.69
C ASP A 210 3.15 -0.39 22.48
N ASP A 211 3.90 0.26 21.59
CA ASP A 211 4.40 -0.34 20.36
C ASP A 211 5.46 -1.41 20.67
N LYS A 212 5.23 -2.62 20.19
CA LYS A 212 6.13 -3.76 20.38
C LYS A 212 6.99 -3.95 19.14
N LEU A 213 8.31 -3.97 19.32
CA LEU A 213 9.26 -4.28 18.25
C LEU A 213 9.15 -5.75 17.86
N LEU A 214 8.78 -6.00 16.60
CA LEU A 214 8.62 -7.33 16.02
C LEU A 214 9.95 -7.85 15.45
N ALA A 215 10.61 -7.07 14.61
CA ALA A 215 11.80 -7.53 13.88
C ALA A 215 12.80 -6.40 13.60
N ALA A 216 14.07 -6.74 13.77
CA ALA A 216 15.21 -5.83 13.67
C ALA A 216 16.52 -6.56 13.31
N ILE A 217 16.48 -7.48 12.34
CA ILE A 217 17.57 -8.40 11.97
C ILE A 217 18.76 -7.64 11.35
N PRO A 218 19.91 -7.49 12.05
CA PRO A 218 21.16 -7.04 11.44
C PRO A 218 21.89 -8.21 10.76
N GLU A 219 22.87 -7.92 9.91
CA GLU A 219 23.78 -8.98 9.40
C GLU A 219 24.99 -9.15 10.31
N LYS A 220 25.49 -8.04 10.89
CA LYS A 220 26.62 -8.02 11.81
C LYS A 220 26.32 -7.14 13.01
N GLU A 221 27.01 -7.43 14.11
CA GLU A 221 26.94 -6.58 15.30
C GLU A 221 27.29 -5.12 14.95
N GLY A 222 26.48 -4.18 15.44
CA GLY A 222 26.64 -2.75 15.18
C GLY A 222 26.06 -2.24 13.86
N GLU A 223 25.60 -3.13 12.95
CA GLU A 223 24.89 -2.71 11.75
C GLU A 223 23.44 -2.28 12.04
N LYS A 224 22.89 -1.46 11.14
CA LYS A 224 21.47 -1.13 11.18
C LYS A 224 20.64 -2.28 10.60
N SER A 225 19.35 -2.31 10.94
CA SER A 225 18.38 -3.22 10.34
C SER A 225 17.29 -2.47 9.57
N GLY A 226 16.67 -3.19 8.64
CA GLY A 226 15.60 -2.67 7.80
C GLY A 226 14.79 -3.81 7.22
N HIS A 227 13.48 -3.62 7.10
CA HIS A 227 12.55 -4.65 6.67
C HIS A 227 11.36 -4.05 5.92
N TYR A 228 10.72 -4.89 5.12
CA TYR A 228 9.33 -4.76 4.72
C TYR A 228 8.57 -6.02 5.11
N GLN A 229 7.27 -5.87 5.34
CA GLN A 229 6.40 -7.00 5.64
C GLN A 229 5.11 -7.01 4.82
N VAL A 230 4.54 -8.20 4.64
CA VAL A 230 3.13 -8.40 4.30
C VAL A 230 2.54 -9.31 5.36
N SER A 231 1.31 -9.04 5.75
CA SER A 231 0.60 -9.81 6.78
C SER A 231 -0.77 -10.23 6.29
N ASP A 232 -1.31 -11.30 6.85
CA ASP A 232 -2.72 -11.66 6.73
C ASP A 232 -3.20 -12.39 7.98
N ILE A 233 -4.51 -12.62 8.04
CA ILE A 233 -5.17 -13.33 9.13
C ILE A 233 -5.90 -14.56 8.59
N TYR A 234 -5.84 -15.66 9.34
CA TYR A 234 -6.59 -16.88 9.08
C TYR A 234 -7.56 -17.20 10.21
N ASN A 235 -8.81 -17.48 9.85
CA ASN A 235 -9.92 -17.81 10.75
C ASN A 235 -10.07 -16.86 11.95
N GLY A 236 -9.92 -15.55 11.72
CA GLY A 236 -10.10 -14.52 12.76
C GLY A 236 -9.04 -14.51 13.87
N LYS A 237 -8.06 -15.44 13.84
CA LYS A 237 -7.20 -15.71 15.00
C LYS A 237 -5.71 -15.81 14.67
N LEU A 238 -5.36 -16.56 13.63
CA LEU A 238 -3.96 -16.77 13.23
C LEU A 238 -3.46 -15.55 12.48
N LEU A 239 -2.63 -14.74 13.12
CA LEU A 239 -1.92 -13.64 12.48
C LEU A 239 -0.58 -14.13 12.00
N GLY A 240 -0.20 -13.79 10.78
CA GLY A 240 1.12 -14.14 10.25
C GLY A 240 1.65 -13.07 9.34
N THR A 241 2.96 -13.06 9.21
CA THR A 241 3.69 -12.03 8.50
C THR A 241 4.92 -12.63 7.83
N PHE A 242 5.08 -12.30 6.55
CA PHE A 242 6.32 -12.52 5.81
C PHE A 242 7.17 -11.25 5.85
N ILE A 243 8.46 -11.43 6.09
CA ILE A 243 9.42 -10.36 6.29
C ILE A 243 10.59 -10.59 5.33
N ASN A 244 11.04 -9.53 4.65
CA ASN A 244 12.36 -9.52 4.02
C ASN A 244 13.34 -8.73 4.91
N ARG A 245 14.64 -8.90 4.70
CA ARG A 245 15.67 -8.11 5.38
C ARG A 245 16.39 -7.17 4.43
N HIS A 246 16.84 -6.05 4.96
CA HIS A 246 17.66 -5.06 4.28
C HIS A 246 19.05 -5.09 4.95
N PRO A 247 20.08 -5.70 4.32
CA PRO A 247 21.45 -5.70 4.82
C PRO A 247 21.91 -4.28 5.18
N ASN A 248 22.38 -4.09 6.42
CA ASN A 248 22.73 -2.79 7.00
C ASN A 248 21.64 -1.69 6.81
N GLY A 249 20.37 -2.09 6.81
CA GLY A 249 19.22 -1.20 6.56
C GLY A 249 19.09 -0.69 5.12
N ASN A 250 19.90 -1.16 4.17
CA ASN A 250 19.86 -0.72 2.79
C ASN A 250 18.69 -1.36 2.02
N VAL A 251 17.67 -0.54 1.74
CA VAL A 251 16.44 -0.93 1.05
C VAL A 251 16.66 -1.48 -0.37
N ASP A 252 17.82 -1.23 -0.97
CA ASP A 252 18.18 -1.68 -2.32
C ASP A 252 18.88 -3.04 -2.37
N LYS A 253 19.17 -3.60 -1.20
CA LYS A 253 19.75 -4.94 -1.03
C LYS A 253 18.77 -5.92 -0.39
N ARG A 254 17.47 -5.61 -0.46
CA ARG A 254 16.42 -6.37 0.21
C ARG A 254 16.50 -7.85 -0.19
N THR A 255 16.65 -8.75 0.75
CA THR A 255 16.89 -10.19 0.53
C THR A 255 16.18 -11.01 1.61
N ASP A 256 16.28 -12.32 1.48
CA ASP A 256 15.76 -13.36 2.37
C ASP A 256 14.25 -13.28 2.57
N LEU A 257 13.69 -14.38 3.03
CA LEU A 257 12.29 -14.47 3.36
C LEU A 257 12.18 -15.14 4.72
N TYR A 258 11.55 -14.46 5.67
CA TYR A 258 11.23 -14.97 6.99
C TYR A 258 9.72 -15.03 7.16
N TYR A 259 9.24 -15.96 7.98
CA TYR A 259 7.84 -16.05 8.36
C TYR A 259 7.69 -16.31 9.85
N MET A 260 6.78 -15.56 10.47
CA MET A 260 6.38 -15.74 11.86
C MET A 260 4.87 -15.59 12.00
N GLN A 261 4.32 -16.20 13.06
CA GLN A 261 2.91 -16.18 13.34
C GLN A 261 2.58 -16.13 14.83
N SER A 262 1.38 -15.65 15.15
CA SER A 262 0.82 -15.57 16.49
C SER A 262 -0.65 -16.00 16.49
N MET A 263 -1.04 -16.75 17.52
CA MET A 263 -2.40 -17.27 17.74
C MET A 263 -3.09 -16.64 18.96
N ASP A 264 -2.37 -15.77 19.67
CA ASP A 264 -2.72 -15.25 21.00
C ASP A 264 -2.61 -13.73 21.07
N PHE A 265 -2.99 -13.09 19.95
CA PHE A 265 -3.05 -11.63 19.83
C PHE A 265 -1.69 -10.95 20.03
N GLY A 266 -0.61 -11.59 19.57
CA GLY A 266 0.76 -11.09 19.64
C GLY A 266 1.39 -11.19 21.03
N SER A 267 0.89 -12.07 21.89
CA SER A 267 1.49 -12.34 23.20
C SER A 267 2.72 -13.23 23.06
N SER A 268 2.65 -14.23 22.18
CA SER A 268 3.76 -15.09 21.78
C SER A 268 3.83 -15.23 20.26
N TRP A 269 5.01 -15.59 19.78
CA TRP A 269 5.33 -15.70 18.37
C TRP A 269 6.05 -17.00 18.08
N THR A 270 5.72 -17.61 16.95
CA THR A 270 6.25 -18.91 16.53
C THR A 270 6.55 -18.91 15.04
N THR A 271 7.39 -19.84 14.61
CA THR A 271 7.49 -20.24 13.20
C THR A 271 6.24 -21.03 12.77
N VAL A 272 6.12 -21.34 11.48
CA VAL A 272 5.03 -22.17 10.96
C VAL A 272 4.95 -23.56 11.61
N ASN A 273 6.08 -24.11 12.09
CA ASN A 273 6.16 -25.38 12.82
C ASN A 273 6.12 -25.22 14.35
N SER A 274 5.54 -24.13 14.85
CA SER A 274 5.34 -23.88 16.29
C SER A 274 6.64 -23.75 17.11
N ILE A 275 7.79 -23.50 16.47
CA ILE A 275 9.03 -23.20 17.20
C ILE A 275 8.93 -21.77 17.71
N GLU A 276 9.07 -21.59 19.03
CA GLU A 276 9.03 -20.27 19.67
C GLU A 276 10.09 -19.33 19.07
N THR A 277 9.67 -18.11 18.77
CA THR A 277 10.53 -17.06 18.18
C THR A 277 10.44 -15.82 19.06
N PRO A 278 11.39 -15.62 20.00
CA PRO A 278 11.33 -14.50 20.92
C PRO A 278 11.42 -13.17 20.17
N LEU A 279 10.76 -12.15 20.72
CA LEU A 279 10.82 -10.80 20.18
C LEU A 279 11.91 -9.95 20.85
N PRO A 280 12.55 -9.04 20.10
CA PRO A 280 12.43 -8.87 18.65
C PRO A 280 13.16 -9.98 17.87
N LEU A 281 12.68 -10.31 16.67
CA LEU A 281 13.42 -11.16 15.73
C LEU A 281 14.70 -10.43 15.29
N ILE A 282 15.85 -10.90 15.79
CA ILE A 282 17.18 -10.33 15.53
C ILE A 282 18.16 -11.34 14.94
N ASP A 283 17.94 -12.63 15.16
CA ASP A 283 18.88 -13.66 14.70
C ASP A 283 18.77 -13.83 13.19
N LEU A 284 19.89 -13.62 12.49
CA LEU A 284 20.00 -13.80 11.05
C LEU A 284 19.67 -15.24 10.66
N ASP A 285 20.08 -16.22 11.46
CA ASP A 285 19.89 -17.66 11.22
C ASP A 285 18.72 -18.24 12.00
N SER A 286 17.77 -17.38 12.37
CA SER A 286 16.53 -17.77 13.01
C SER A 286 15.81 -18.90 12.27
N PRO A 287 15.17 -19.84 13.00
CA PRO A 287 14.31 -20.86 12.39
C PRO A 287 13.09 -20.26 11.65
N ALA A 288 12.82 -18.96 11.81
CA ALA A 288 11.81 -18.25 11.03
C ALA A 288 12.24 -18.02 9.56
N LYS A 289 13.52 -18.20 9.20
CA LYS A 289 13.99 -18.05 7.81
C LYS A 289 13.38 -19.14 6.93
N ALA A 290 12.48 -18.75 6.03
CA ALA A 290 11.85 -19.61 5.05
C ALA A 290 12.78 -19.87 3.85
N VAL A 291 13.46 -18.84 3.37
CA VAL A 291 14.39 -18.93 2.22
C VAL A 291 15.58 -17.98 2.42
N ASP A 292 16.79 -18.52 2.27
CA ASP A 292 18.03 -17.76 2.19
C ASP A 292 18.26 -17.29 0.75
N TYR A 293 17.83 -16.07 0.44
CA TYR A 293 18.01 -15.48 -0.88
C TYR A 293 19.35 -14.75 -1.01
N ALA A 294 20.01 -14.46 0.11
CA ALA A 294 21.29 -13.79 0.15
C ALA A 294 22.39 -14.68 -0.41
N SER A 295 22.40 -15.97 -0.06
CA SER A 295 23.33 -16.93 -0.67
C SER A 295 23.05 -17.18 -2.15
N LEU A 296 21.85 -16.84 -2.62
CA LEU A 296 21.46 -16.88 -4.03
C LEU A 296 21.68 -15.55 -4.77
N GLU A 297 22.20 -14.53 -4.08
CA GLU A 297 22.42 -13.17 -4.61
C GLU A 297 21.14 -12.55 -5.21
N LYS A 298 19.98 -12.84 -4.60
CA LYS A 298 18.67 -12.36 -5.08
C LYS A 298 18.10 -11.26 -4.20
N ASN A 299 17.60 -10.21 -4.84
CA ASN A 299 16.74 -9.25 -4.18
C ASN A 299 15.30 -9.79 -4.07
N VAL A 300 14.57 -9.43 -3.00
CA VAL A 300 13.20 -9.89 -2.70
C VAL A 300 12.24 -8.72 -2.46
N TYR A 301 11.21 -8.61 -3.30
CA TYR A 301 10.17 -7.57 -3.26
C TYR A 301 8.81 -8.20 -2.92
N LEU A 302 8.45 -8.20 -1.64
CA LEU A 302 7.17 -8.75 -1.16
C LEU A 302 5.97 -8.07 -1.84
N LYS A 303 4.93 -8.82 -2.22
CA LYS A 303 3.70 -8.29 -2.85
C LYS A 303 2.46 -8.52 -2.02
N ASP A 304 2.14 -9.78 -1.73
CA ASP A 304 0.92 -10.18 -1.05
C ASP A 304 1.13 -11.50 -0.31
N MET A 305 0.19 -11.89 0.55
CA MET A 305 0.16 -13.21 1.15
C MET A 305 -1.27 -13.68 1.40
N GLY A 306 -1.40 -14.96 1.74
CA GLY A 306 -2.65 -15.55 2.20
C GLY A 306 -2.38 -16.91 2.83
N TYR A 307 -3.47 -17.58 3.20
CA TYR A 307 -3.45 -18.92 3.76
C TYR A 307 -4.28 -19.87 2.92
N ASP A 308 -3.85 -21.12 2.86
CA ASP A 308 -4.68 -22.21 2.34
C ASP A 308 -5.77 -22.62 3.34
N ALA A 309 -6.61 -23.59 2.94
CA ALA A 309 -7.70 -24.11 3.76
C ALA A 309 -7.24 -24.81 5.05
N ASN A 310 -5.94 -25.12 5.19
CA ASN A 310 -5.34 -25.72 6.39
C ASN A 310 -4.66 -24.68 7.29
N GLY A 311 -4.64 -23.40 6.88
CA GLY A 311 -3.90 -22.36 7.58
C GLY A 311 -2.40 -22.38 7.29
N ASN A 312 -1.96 -23.03 6.20
CA ASN A 312 -0.57 -22.92 5.75
C ASN A 312 -0.36 -21.60 4.99
N PRO A 313 0.69 -20.84 5.31
CA PRO A 313 0.95 -19.54 4.68
C PRO A 313 1.58 -19.68 3.29
N ALA A 314 1.21 -18.76 2.40
CA ALA A 314 1.86 -18.55 1.10
C ALA A 314 2.14 -17.06 0.84
N CYS A 315 3.32 -16.76 0.30
CA CYS A 315 3.78 -15.40 -0.01
C CYS A 315 4.00 -15.23 -1.51
N LEU A 316 3.41 -14.17 -2.08
CA LEU A 316 3.70 -13.67 -3.41
C LEU A 316 4.75 -12.57 -3.34
N TYR A 317 5.81 -12.70 -4.13
CA TYR A 317 6.88 -11.71 -4.22
C TYR A 317 7.51 -11.71 -5.62
N ILE A 318 8.29 -10.68 -5.91
CA ILE A 318 9.20 -10.67 -7.05
C ILE A 318 10.62 -10.88 -6.54
N ARG A 319 11.40 -11.73 -7.20
CA ARG A 319 12.86 -11.77 -7.02
C ARG A 319 13.59 -11.34 -8.27
N SER A 320 14.76 -10.74 -8.09
CA SER A 320 15.57 -10.17 -9.17
C SER A 320 17.05 -10.10 -8.78
N ASN A 321 17.91 -9.69 -9.71
CA ASN A 321 19.36 -9.59 -9.50
C ASN A 321 19.80 -8.20 -8.99
N GLY A 322 18.87 -7.29 -8.71
CA GLY A 322 19.21 -5.92 -8.33
C GLY A 322 17.99 -5.04 -8.09
N HIS A 323 18.24 -3.75 -7.84
CA HIS A 323 17.18 -2.77 -7.58
C HIS A 323 16.89 -1.85 -8.77
N GLU A 324 17.82 -1.77 -9.73
CA GLU A 324 17.76 -0.84 -10.86
C GLU A 324 16.68 -1.33 -11.86
N PRO A 325 15.84 -0.43 -12.40
CA PRO A 325 14.98 -0.78 -13.53
C PRO A 325 15.84 -1.08 -14.76
N GLY A 326 15.40 -2.03 -15.58
CA GLY A 326 16.11 -2.40 -16.81
C GLY A 326 16.71 -3.82 -16.81
N PRO A 327 17.36 -4.21 -17.91
CA PRO A 327 17.87 -5.56 -18.11
C PRO A 327 18.92 -6.01 -17.08
N LYS A 328 19.58 -5.07 -16.38
CA LYS A 328 20.62 -5.37 -15.38
C LYS A 328 20.08 -6.16 -14.17
N SER A 329 18.86 -5.89 -13.74
CA SER A 329 18.25 -6.61 -12.61
C SER A 329 17.42 -7.81 -13.07
N ALA A 330 17.24 -8.01 -14.38
CA ALA A 330 16.47 -9.14 -14.92
C ALA A 330 17.15 -10.49 -14.59
N PRO A 331 16.37 -11.59 -14.50
CA PRO A 331 14.92 -11.65 -14.65
C PRO A 331 14.17 -11.11 -13.42
N TYR A 332 12.97 -10.57 -13.63
CA TYR A 332 12.03 -10.17 -12.57
C TYR A 332 11.00 -11.29 -12.39
N GLU A 333 11.36 -12.30 -11.61
CA GLU A 333 10.57 -13.52 -11.44
C GLU A 333 9.47 -13.29 -10.40
N TRP A 334 8.22 -13.52 -10.78
CA TRP A 334 7.11 -13.61 -9.85
C TRP A 334 7.13 -14.99 -9.20
N CYS A 335 7.30 -15.03 -7.89
CA CYS A 335 7.45 -16.25 -7.12
C CYS A 335 6.36 -16.40 -6.07
N ILE A 336 5.97 -17.65 -5.82
CA ILE A 336 5.21 -18.05 -4.65
C ILE A 336 6.09 -18.91 -3.77
N THR A 337 6.28 -18.52 -2.51
CA THR A 337 6.80 -19.43 -1.48
C THR A 337 5.68 -19.80 -0.54
N LYS A 338 5.46 -21.10 -0.34
CA LYS A 338 4.42 -21.63 0.54
C LYS A 338 4.97 -22.67 1.48
N TRP A 339 4.31 -22.83 2.62
CA TRP A 339 4.46 -23.99 3.47
C TRP A 339 3.49 -25.08 3.01
N ASN A 340 3.96 -26.31 2.82
CA ASN A 340 3.11 -27.43 2.38
C ASN A 340 2.68 -28.37 3.52
N GLY A 341 2.97 -28.01 4.76
CA GLY A 341 2.78 -28.85 5.95
C GLY A 341 4.08 -29.49 6.46
N GLU A 342 5.12 -29.58 5.64
CA GLU A 342 6.39 -30.23 5.99
C GLU A 342 7.61 -29.34 5.71
N GLN A 343 7.62 -28.60 4.60
CA GLN A 343 8.75 -27.79 4.17
C GLN A 343 8.30 -26.56 3.36
N TRP A 344 9.20 -25.58 3.25
CA TRP A 344 9.03 -24.44 2.38
C TRP A 344 9.29 -24.84 0.92
N GLN A 345 8.37 -24.50 0.04
CA GLN A 345 8.51 -24.71 -1.41
C GLN A 345 8.37 -23.38 -2.14
N THR A 346 9.14 -23.22 -3.22
CA THR A 346 9.08 -22.03 -4.07
C THR A 346 8.81 -22.41 -5.51
N ALA A 347 7.79 -21.81 -6.10
CA ALA A 347 7.45 -21.91 -7.52
C ALA A 347 7.63 -20.55 -8.20
N VAL A 348 8.14 -20.57 -9.45
CA VAL A 348 8.14 -19.39 -10.32
C VAL A 348 6.87 -19.44 -11.16
N VAL A 349 6.05 -18.39 -11.05
CA VAL A 349 4.76 -18.26 -11.76
C VAL A 349 5.01 -17.79 -13.19
N THR A 350 5.76 -16.69 -13.31
CA THR A 350 6.06 -15.99 -14.57
C THR A 350 7.16 -14.95 -14.34
N THR A 351 7.48 -14.16 -15.36
CA THR A 351 8.34 -12.97 -15.26
C THR A 351 7.60 -11.72 -15.71
N SER A 352 7.93 -10.57 -15.12
CA SER A 352 7.62 -9.24 -15.68
C SER A 352 8.93 -8.48 -15.95
N ASP A 353 8.90 -7.15 -16.04
CA ASP A 353 10.06 -6.32 -16.32
C ASP A 353 10.38 -5.29 -15.22
N HIS A 354 9.68 -5.30 -14.07
CA HIS A 354 9.97 -4.35 -13.01
C HIS A 354 9.75 -4.86 -11.58
N ASN A 355 10.68 -4.51 -10.68
CA ASN A 355 10.67 -4.90 -9.26
C ASN A 355 9.45 -4.41 -8.48
N TYR A 356 8.80 -3.35 -8.95
CA TYR A 356 7.65 -2.72 -8.29
C TYR A 356 6.31 -3.11 -8.91
N ASP A 357 6.31 -4.00 -9.90
CA ASP A 357 5.07 -4.61 -10.37
C ASP A 357 4.39 -5.32 -9.22
N MET A 358 3.10 -5.07 -9.03
CA MET A 358 2.39 -5.54 -7.86
C MET A 358 0.99 -5.97 -8.25
N GLY A 359 0.70 -7.21 -7.85
CA GLY A 359 -0.59 -7.85 -7.99
C GLY A 359 -0.93 -8.60 -6.72
N SER A 360 -2.11 -9.18 -6.69
CA SER A 360 -2.66 -9.85 -5.51
C SER A 360 -2.81 -11.34 -5.70
N LEU A 361 -2.66 -12.06 -4.59
CA LEU A 361 -2.83 -13.50 -4.47
C LEU A 361 -4.22 -13.81 -3.90
N PHE A 362 -4.93 -14.72 -4.56
CA PHE A 362 -6.24 -15.21 -4.15
C PHE A 362 -6.13 -16.71 -3.94
N ILE A 363 -6.38 -17.17 -2.71
CA ILE A 363 -6.27 -18.58 -2.35
C ILE A 363 -7.66 -19.12 -2.06
N GLY A 364 -8.10 -20.07 -2.89
CA GLY A 364 -9.20 -20.97 -2.59
C GLY A 364 -8.67 -22.34 -2.15
N GLU A 365 -9.58 -23.29 -1.91
CA GLU A 365 -9.23 -24.66 -1.49
C GLU A 365 -8.34 -25.36 -2.54
N ASP A 366 -8.82 -25.45 -3.78
CA ASP A 366 -8.10 -26.09 -4.90
C ASP A 366 -7.90 -25.15 -6.10
N ASP A 367 -8.12 -23.85 -5.92
CA ASP A 367 -8.09 -22.87 -7.02
C ASP A 367 -7.45 -21.57 -6.56
N TRP A 368 -6.16 -21.44 -6.88
CA TRP A 368 -5.37 -20.27 -6.54
C TRP A 368 -5.24 -19.38 -7.77
N LYS A 369 -5.33 -18.07 -7.57
CA LYS A 369 -5.23 -17.08 -8.65
C LYS A 369 -4.23 -15.98 -8.30
N ILE A 370 -3.57 -15.47 -9.32
CA ILE A 370 -2.81 -14.22 -9.26
C ILE A 370 -3.35 -13.29 -10.32
N VAL A 371 -3.67 -12.06 -9.92
CA VAL A 371 -4.00 -10.98 -10.85
C VAL A 371 -2.95 -9.88 -10.69
N GLY A 372 -2.25 -9.56 -11.76
CA GLY A 372 -1.20 -8.55 -11.73
C GLY A 372 -0.65 -8.16 -13.10
N PRO A 373 0.12 -7.06 -13.17
CA PRO A 373 0.76 -6.60 -14.39
C PRO A 373 1.94 -7.49 -14.74
N THR A 374 1.66 -8.60 -15.42
CA THR A 374 2.65 -9.62 -15.80
C THR A 374 2.85 -9.68 -17.30
N GLU A 375 2.06 -8.91 -18.05
CA GLU A 375 2.19 -8.78 -19.50
C GLU A 375 2.81 -7.43 -19.84
N LYS A 376 3.60 -7.42 -20.91
CA LYS A 376 4.33 -6.25 -21.34
C LYS A 376 3.36 -5.17 -21.86
N GLY A 377 3.44 -3.98 -21.28
CA GLY A 377 2.74 -2.79 -21.77
C GLY A 377 3.55 -2.00 -22.81
N THR A 378 3.13 -0.77 -23.07
CA THR A 378 3.81 0.15 -24.00
C THR A 378 5.00 0.91 -23.39
N GLN A 379 5.24 0.76 -22.08
CA GLN A 379 6.25 1.51 -21.32
C GLN A 379 7.28 0.57 -20.70
N ASP A 380 8.21 0.09 -21.52
CA ASP A 380 9.28 -0.83 -21.13
C ASP A 380 9.99 -0.41 -19.84
N TRP A 381 10.24 -1.40 -18.96
CA TRP A 381 10.99 -1.24 -17.70
C TRP A 381 10.39 -0.22 -16.74
N GLY A 382 9.15 0.21 -16.99
CA GLY A 382 8.37 1.04 -16.09
C GLY A 382 7.59 0.19 -15.09
N VAL A 383 7.09 0.80 -14.03
CA VAL A 383 6.16 0.12 -13.11
C VAL A 383 4.86 -0.19 -13.85
N GLY A 384 4.38 -1.42 -13.72
CA GLY A 384 3.12 -1.89 -14.27
C GLY A 384 3.23 -2.37 -15.71
N GLY A 385 2.08 -2.61 -16.31
CA GLY A 385 1.99 -3.13 -17.67
C GLY A 385 0.56 -3.51 -17.97
N GLU A 386 0.39 -4.59 -18.72
CA GLU A 386 -0.92 -5.19 -18.97
C GLU A 386 -1.23 -6.26 -17.90
N LEU A 387 -2.49 -6.31 -17.45
CA LEU A 387 -2.91 -7.25 -16.44
C LEU A 387 -3.16 -8.63 -17.05
N ALA A 388 -2.75 -9.68 -16.35
CA ALA A 388 -3.16 -11.04 -16.63
C ALA A 388 -3.62 -11.76 -15.37
N LEU A 389 -4.44 -12.79 -15.61
CA LEU A 389 -4.91 -13.73 -14.61
C LEU A 389 -4.19 -15.06 -14.79
N TRP A 390 -3.49 -15.47 -13.74
CA TRP A 390 -2.82 -16.76 -13.61
C TRP A 390 -3.60 -17.63 -12.64
N GLN A 391 -3.61 -18.94 -12.89
CA GLN A 391 -4.30 -19.92 -12.08
C GLN A 391 -3.39 -21.11 -11.77
N SER A 392 -3.51 -21.62 -10.54
CA SER A 392 -3.01 -22.92 -10.13
C SER A 392 -4.18 -23.75 -9.59
N GLN A 393 -4.22 -25.02 -9.99
CA GLN A 393 -5.21 -26.02 -9.54
C GLN A 393 -4.57 -27.14 -8.69
N ASP A 394 -3.33 -26.91 -8.26
CA ASP A 394 -2.49 -27.83 -7.50
C ASP A 394 -1.82 -27.09 -6.34
N GLN A 395 -2.58 -26.20 -5.69
CA GLN A 395 -2.18 -25.48 -4.48
C GLN A 395 -0.87 -24.69 -4.66
N GLY A 396 -0.68 -24.07 -5.81
CA GLY A 396 0.46 -23.21 -6.13
C GLY A 396 1.71 -23.91 -6.66
N GLU A 397 1.68 -25.22 -6.93
CA GLU A 397 2.81 -25.96 -7.51
C GLU A 397 3.09 -25.57 -8.97
N THR A 398 2.04 -25.54 -9.80
CA THR A 398 2.13 -25.14 -11.21
C THR A 398 1.12 -24.04 -11.54
N TRP A 399 1.51 -23.15 -12.45
CA TRP A 399 0.72 -21.98 -12.81
C TRP A 399 0.51 -21.89 -14.32
N LYS A 400 -0.69 -21.48 -14.71
CA LYS A 400 -1.07 -21.25 -16.11
C LYS A 400 -1.71 -19.88 -16.23
N LYS A 401 -1.28 -19.11 -17.24
CA LYS A 401 -1.98 -17.90 -17.65
C LYS A 401 -3.31 -18.32 -18.28
N ILE A 402 -4.42 -17.94 -17.68
CA ILE A 402 -5.75 -18.30 -18.17
C ILE A 402 -6.42 -17.15 -18.92
N LYS A 403 -6.00 -15.90 -18.68
CA LYS A 403 -6.55 -14.73 -19.36
C LYS A 403 -5.58 -13.55 -19.35
N ILE A 404 -5.54 -12.79 -20.44
CA ILE A 404 -5.03 -11.42 -20.47
C ILE A 404 -6.24 -10.50 -20.28
N LEU A 405 -6.17 -9.63 -19.28
CA LEU A 405 -7.29 -8.81 -18.82
C LEU A 405 -7.31 -7.43 -19.48
N THR A 406 -6.14 -6.87 -19.80
CA THR A 406 -5.99 -5.59 -20.49
C THR A 406 -4.98 -5.75 -21.62
N GLU A 407 -5.20 -5.07 -22.75
CA GLU A 407 -4.33 -5.16 -23.92
C GLU A 407 -4.24 -3.81 -24.63
N HIS A 408 -3.07 -3.51 -25.20
CA HIS A 408 -2.82 -2.30 -26.01
C HIS A 408 -3.12 -0.98 -25.27
N SER A 409 -2.93 -0.96 -23.96
CA SER A 409 -3.15 0.19 -23.10
C SER A 409 -2.07 1.24 -23.31
N ALA A 410 -2.49 2.50 -23.43
CA ALA A 410 -1.57 3.64 -23.49
C ALA A 410 -0.94 3.97 -22.13
N LEU A 411 -1.53 3.48 -21.04
CA LEU A 411 -1.09 3.67 -19.66
C LEU A 411 -0.84 2.30 -19.02
N SER A 412 0.16 2.21 -18.15
CA SER A 412 0.46 0.97 -17.42
C SER A 412 -0.51 0.78 -16.26
N HIS A 413 -1.08 -0.41 -16.13
CA HIS A 413 -1.86 -0.83 -14.98
C HIS A 413 -0.92 -1.34 -13.89
N SER A 414 -1.13 -0.94 -12.63
CA SER A 414 -0.22 -1.31 -11.54
C SER A 414 -0.92 -1.41 -10.18
N TYR A 415 -0.26 -2.10 -9.23
CA TYR A 415 -0.73 -2.27 -7.85
C TYR A 415 -2.16 -2.80 -7.74
N VAL A 416 -2.41 -3.96 -8.35
CA VAL A 416 -3.71 -4.65 -8.23
C VAL A 416 -3.91 -5.15 -6.80
N ARG A 417 -5.06 -4.82 -6.21
CA ARG A 417 -5.40 -5.09 -4.81
C ARG A 417 -6.58 -6.04 -4.69
N ARG A 418 -6.43 -7.07 -3.86
CA ARG A 418 -7.51 -7.94 -3.38
C ARG A 418 -8.32 -7.26 -2.27
N PRO A 419 -9.65 -7.11 -2.43
CA PRO A 419 -10.55 -6.84 -1.33
C PRO A 419 -10.61 -8.03 -0.37
N VAL A 420 -10.72 -7.74 0.93
CA VAL A 420 -11.12 -8.74 1.91
C VAL A 420 -12.57 -9.15 1.61
N ASN A 421 -12.83 -10.45 1.59
CA ASN A 421 -14.15 -11.03 1.30
C ASN A 421 -14.73 -10.60 -0.06
N TYR A 422 -13.90 -10.33 -1.07
CA TYR A 422 -14.30 -9.81 -2.37
C TYR A 422 -15.58 -10.43 -2.96
N LYS A 423 -16.32 -9.64 -3.74
CA LYS A 423 -17.53 -10.08 -4.45
C LYS A 423 -17.55 -9.50 -5.86
N ALA A 424 -17.88 -10.32 -6.86
CA ALA A 424 -18.06 -9.82 -8.22
C ALA A 424 -19.19 -8.77 -8.29
N PRO A 425 -19.08 -7.72 -9.15
CA PRO A 425 -18.01 -7.48 -10.11
C PRO A 425 -16.70 -6.91 -9.52
N PHE A 426 -16.68 -6.54 -8.23
CA PHE A 426 -15.53 -5.96 -7.55
C PHE A 426 -14.64 -7.05 -6.90
N SER A 427 -13.99 -7.88 -7.73
CA SER A 427 -13.09 -8.93 -7.23
C SER A 427 -11.68 -8.42 -6.95
N PHE A 428 -11.24 -7.41 -7.70
CA PHE A 428 -9.95 -6.73 -7.52
C PHE A 428 -10.03 -5.31 -8.09
N PHE A 429 -9.16 -4.42 -7.62
CA PHE A 429 -9.13 -3.02 -8.07
C PHE A 429 -7.70 -2.47 -8.12
N TRP A 430 -7.46 -1.46 -8.96
CA TRP A 430 -6.13 -0.94 -9.25
C TRP A 430 -6.17 0.47 -9.85
N ALA A 431 -4.99 1.04 -10.10
CA ALA A 431 -4.82 2.30 -10.80
C ALA A 431 -3.98 2.14 -12.08
N ASP A 432 -4.24 2.97 -13.09
CA ASP A 432 -3.40 3.12 -14.28
C ASP A 432 -2.70 4.47 -14.34
N GLY A 433 -1.60 4.54 -15.08
CA GLY A 433 -0.90 5.78 -15.39
C GLY A 433 0.38 5.52 -16.18
N HIS A 434 0.99 6.58 -16.71
CA HIS A 434 2.19 6.44 -17.51
C HIS A 434 3.40 6.23 -16.59
N SER A 435 4.18 5.17 -16.82
CA SER A 435 5.26 4.78 -15.90
C SER A 435 6.41 5.80 -15.86
N HIS A 436 6.71 6.48 -16.97
CA HIS A 436 7.89 7.36 -17.09
C HIS A 436 7.61 8.88 -17.02
N GLN A 437 6.39 9.34 -17.28
CA GLN A 437 6.06 10.77 -17.36
C GLN A 437 4.72 11.07 -16.68
N PRO A 438 4.50 12.32 -16.23
CA PRO A 438 3.23 12.70 -15.61
C PRO A 438 2.04 12.39 -16.50
N SER A 439 1.00 11.78 -15.92
CA SER A 439 -0.25 11.49 -16.62
C SER A 439 -1.44 11.65 -15.68
N LYS A 440 -2.65 11.49 -16.24
CA LYS A 440 -3.81 11.12 -15.42
C LYS A 440 -3.55 9.76 -14.77
N SER A 441 -4.17 9.54 -13.62
CA SER A 441 -4.30 8.21 -13.05
C SER A 441 -5.76 7.90 -12.78
N GLN A 442 -6.25 6.83 -13.40
CA GLN A 442 -7.63 6.38 -13.31
C GLN A 442 -7.71 5.11 -12.46
N LEU A 443 -8.85 4.92 -11.80
CA LEU A 443 -9.11 3.74 -10.97
C LEU A 443 -10.05 2.77 -11.69
N TYR A 444 -9.79 1.48 -11.50
CA TYR A 444 -10.53 0.39 -12.12
C TYR A 444 -10.83 -0.69 -11.10
N PHE A 445 -11.85 -1.48 -11.38
CA PHE A 445 -12.09 -2.76 -10.73
C PHE A 445 -12.53 -3.80 -11.76
N GLY A 446 -12.43 -5.07 -11.41
CA GLY A 446 -12.79 -6.17 -12.31
C GLY A 446 -13.03 -7.49 -11.58
N ASN A 447 -13.47 -8.47 -12.37
CA ASN A 447 -13.76 -9.83 -11.92
C ASN A 447 -12.88 -10.86 -12.63
N PHE A 448 -12.92 -12.12 -12.17
CA PHE A 448 -12.15 -13.22 -12.77
C PHE A 448 -12.69 -13.67 -14.13
N ASP A 449 -13.93 -13.29 -14.48
CA ASP A 449 -14.48 -13.49 -15.82
C ASP A 449 -13.87 -12.55 -16.86
N GLY A 450 -13.10 -11.56 -16.42
CA GLY A 450 -12.39 -10.61 -17.28
C GLY A 450 -13.19 -9.36 -17.62
N ASP A 451 -14.34 -9.15 -16.97
CA ASP A 451 -15.03 -7.86 -17.05
C ASP A 451 -14.27 -6.82 -16.23
N ILE A 452 -14.13 -5.62 -16.82
CA ILE A 452 -13.43 -4.48 -16.22
C ILE A 452 -14.33 -3.26 -16.26
N TRP A 453 -14.31 -2.50 -15.17
CA TRP A 453 -15.00 -1.22 -15.05
C TRP A 453 -14.02 -0.14 -14.63
N LYS A 454 -14.13 1.00 -15.28
CA LYS A 454 -13.42 2.22 -14.94
C LYS A 454 -14.29 3.11 -14.07
N MET A 455 -13.77 3.53 -12.92
CA MET A 455 -14.47 4.48 -12.04
C MET A 455 -14.54 5.87 -12.70
N PRO A 456 -15.62 6.64 -12.51
CA PRO A 456 -15.75 7.97 -13.10
C PRO A 456 -14.68 8.93 -12.61
N TYR A 457 -13.80 9.38 -13.51
CA TYR A 457 -12.73 10.33 -13.18
C TYR A 457 -13.28 11.70 -12.72
N ASN A 458 -14.40 12.10 -13.31
CA ASN A 458 -15.20 13.25 -12.92
C ASN A 458 -16.63 12.76 -12.62
N MET A 459 -17.22 13.24 -11.53
CA MET A 459 -18.62 12.97 -11.17
C MET A 459 -19.39 14.27 -11.01
N THR A 460 -20.57 14.36 -11.60
CA THR A 460 -21.53 15.46 -11.40
C THR A 460 -22.56 15.08 -10.33
N GLU A 461 -23.01 13.83 -10.32
CA GLU A 461 -24.01 13.32 -9.39
C GLU A 461 -23.39 12.64 -8.16
N GLU A 462 -24.16 12.51 -7.08
CA GLU A 462 -23.68 11.83 -5.86
C GLU A 462 -23.37 10.35 -6.09
N TYR A 463 -24.08 9.71 -7.01
CA TYR A 463 -23.88 8.31 -7.41
C TYR A 463 -23.82 8.22 -8.93
N GLU A 464 -22.85 7.46 -9.45
CA GLU A 464 -22.72 7.23 -10.89
C GLU A 464 -22.32 5.79 -11.19
N MET A 465 -22.76 5.29 -12.35
CA MET A 465 -22.36 3.98 -12.84
C MET A 465 -20.91 4.00 -13.34
N PRO A 466 -20.06 3.05 -12.90
CA PRO A 466 -18.75 2.82 -13.51
C PRO A 466 -18.87 2.48 -15.01
N ILE A 467 -17.87 2.88 -15.78
CA ILE A 467 -17.84 2.69 -17.22
C ILE A 467 -17.24 1.33 -17.53
N LYS A 468 -18.03 0.39 -18.05
CA LYS A 468 -17.52 -0.91 -18.50
C LYS A 468 -16.51 -0.71 -19.65
N VAL A 469 -15.32 -1.29 -19.51
CA VAL A 469 -14.25 -1.30 -20.52
C VAL A 469 -14.47 -2.50 -21.43
N LYS A 470 -14.19 -2.35 -22.73
CA LYS A 470 -14.34 -3.40 -23.74
C LYS A 470 -13.01 -4.04 -24.06
#